data_AF-A0A090G6A8-F1
#
_entry.id   AF-A0A090G6A8-F1
#
_cell.length_a   1.000
_cell.length_b   1.000
_cell.length_c   1.000
_cell.angle_alpha   90.00
_cell.angle_beta   90.00
_cell.angle_gamma   90.00
#
_symmetry.space_group_name_H-M   'P 1'
#
loop_
_entity.id
_entity.type
_entity.pdbx_description
1 polymer ?
#
loop_
_entity_poly.entity_id
_entity_poly.type
_entity_poly.pdbx_seq_one_letter_code
_entity_poly.pdbx_strand_id
1 'polypeptide(L)'
;MSELGQNRSARVESAPRRSDDTPGFDGATLASSTLLLDEQEGRHQAPRCAQSTDHPAGQLILNKQMKVVNMDQRERPSPHEIRRAQQDNPKIREHDLAARLGISEAELVAAHCGQGAIRVEPRVNDLLTGLEAVGEVVAHTRNESAVHEKIGVYDKVVTGNKHALVLGDDIDLRIFPKVWAHGFAVEKRNGKDVSRSLQFFDAAGKAMHKVQLGPASNLDAYQKLVAELESTNQEPIIVFKASGANDDAEVPDQAATVKDLRECWSQLTDVHQFFDMLKRLKLSRREAVRMVGEVYAWALEKDAIGAMFQQAAEDEMPIMCFVGNRGCIQIHSGPIKWVKTIGPWINVLDETFHLHLGTHHIIEVWAVRKPTKDGHVTSLEAYDADGKMIIQFFGKRREGEGEREDWRFLAETLPRIPGPTAA
;
A
#
# COMPACT_ATOMS: atom_id res chain seq x y z
N MET A 1 0.46 56.04 36.33
CA MET A 1 -0.49 56.76 37.19
C MET A 1 -1.73 55.88 37.24
N SER A 2 -1.75 54.94 38.20
CA SER A 2 -2.56 55.03 39.44
C SER A 2 -4.06 54.93 39.11
N GLU A 3 -4.67 53.76 39.32
CA GLU A 3 -5.58 53.48 40.47
C GLU A 3 -6.97 54.12 40.26
N LEU A 4 -8.13 53.59 40.62
CA LEU A 4 -8.59 52.53 41.52
C LEU A 4 -10.09 52.35 41.20
N GLY A 5 -10.65 51.17 41.42
CA GLY A 5 -12.09 50.93 41.28
C GLY A 5 -12.54 49.58 41.81
N GLN A 6 -12.48 49.39 43.13
CA GLN A 6 -13.13 48.28 43.85
C GLN A 6 -14.39 48.77 44.56
N ASN A 7 -15.51 48.05 44.41
CA ASN A 7 -16.28 47.38 45.49
C ASN A 7 -17.70 47.01 44.99
N ARG A 8 -18.02 45.70 44.88
CA ARG A 8 -18.65 44.80 45.88
C ARG A 8 -20.18 44.92 45.92
N SER A 9 -20.91 43.85 45.59
CA SER A 9 -21.37 42.84 46.56
C SER A 9 -22.55 41.98 46.04
N ALA A 10 -22.38 40.66 46.17
CA ALA A 10 -23.35 39.61 46.51
C ALA A 10 -24.63 39.36 45.68
N ARG A 11 -24.74 38.13 45.14
CA ARG A 11 -25.57 37.07 45.75
C ARG A 11 -25.30 35.70 45.12
N VAL A 12 -25.19 34.70 45.99
CA VAL A 12 -25.18 33.27 45.69
C VAL A 12 -26.62 32.85 45.40
N GLU A 13 -26.86 32.16 44.29
CA GLU A 13 -28.07 31.35 44.13
C GLU A 13 -27.76 30.08 43.32
N SER A 14 -28.40 29.02 43.78
CA SER A 14 -28.22 27.60 43.55
C SER A 14 -28.52 27.13 42.12
N ALA A 15 -27.67 26.23 41.62
CA ALA A 15 -27.90 25.47 40.39
C ALA A 15 -29.02 24.42 40.55
N PRO A 16 -29.88 24.20 39.54
CA PRO A 16 -30.69 23.00 39.43
C PRO A 16 -30.00 21.93 38.57
N ARG A 17 -30.05 20.69 39.06
CA ARG A 17 -29.76 19.45 38.31
C ARG A 17 -30.95 19.07 37.41
N ARG A 18 -30.65 18.56 36.21
CA ARG A 18 -31.35 17.57 35.34
C ARG A 18 -30.90 17.84 33.90
N SER A 19 -30.70 16.88 33.00
CA SER A 19 -31.03 15.44 32.98
C SER A 19 -30.14 14.78 31.92
N ASP A 20 -29.76 13.54 32.18
CA ASP A 20 -29.19 12.62 31.20
C ASP A 20 -30.16 12.43 30.04
N ASP A 21 -29.71 12.78 28.83
CA ASP A 21 -30.26 12.29 27.57
C ASP A 21 -29.09 11.97 26.65
N THR A 22 -28.59 10.73 26.78
CA THR A 22 -27.76 10.07 25.78
C THR A 22 -28.63 9.74 24.56
N PRO A 23 -28.32 10.23 23.35
CA PRO A 23 -28.86 9.64 22.14
C PRO A 23 -28.17 8.30 21.92
N GLY A 24 -28.97 7.23 21.86
CA GLY A 24 -28.50 5.91 21.50
C GLY A 24 -27.79 5.94 20.16
N PHE A 25 -26.55 5.46 20.14
CA PHE A 25 -25.83 5.12 18.92
C PHE A 25 -26.52 3.90 18.30
N ASP A 26 -27.22 4.11 17.18
CA ASP A 26 -27.65 3.02 16.33
C ASP A 26 -26.41 2.32 15.75
N GLY A 27 -26.22 1.07 16.19
CA GLY A 27 -25.12 0.19 15.81
C GLY A 27 -25.24 -0.35 14.39
N ALA A 28 -25.04 0.52 13.40
CA ALA A 28 -24.99 0.15 11.98
C ALA A 28 -23.74 0.72 11.29
N THR A 29 -22.54 0.53 11.85
CA THR A 29 -21.29 0.96 11.18
C THR A 29 -20.10 0.07 11.53
N LEU A 30 -20.12 -1.23 11.21
CA LEU A 30 -18.96 -2.11 11.51
C LEU A 30 -18.74 -3.26 10.50
N ALA A 31 -19.36 -3.24 9.32
CA ALA A 31 -19.20 -4.31 8.35
C ALA A 31 -19.27 -3.81 6.90
N SER A 32 -18.24 -3.11 6.39
CA SER A 32 -18.23 -2.74 4.95
C SER A 32 -16.87 -2.46 4.28
N SER A 33 -15.72 -2.44 4.96
CA SER A 33 -14.47 -1.92 4.34
C SER A 33 -13.37 -2.95 4.08
N THR A 34 -13.70 -4.24 4.05
CA THR A 34 -12.74 -5.35 4.19
C THR A 34 -12.20 -5.93 2.86
N LEU A 35 -12.73 -5.55 1.69
CA LEU A 35 -12.65 -6.44 0.51
C LEU A 35 -11.74 -5.98 -0.64
N LEU A 36 -10.87 -4.97 -0.51
CA LEU A 36 -10.22 -4.38 -1.69
C LEU A 36 -9.01 -5.13 -2.31
N LEU A 37 -8.45 -6.23 -1.77
CA LEU A 37 -7.10 -6.69 -2.18
C LEU A 37 -6.72 -8.18 -2.01
N ASP A 38 -7.66 -9.11 -1.96
CA ASP A 38 -7.36 -10.54 -1.77
C ASP A 38 -6.75 -11.24 -3.04
N GLU A 39 -6.16 -10.50 -3.98
CA GLU A 39 -5.63 -10.97 -5.28
C GLU A 39 -4.30 -11.75 -5.16
N GLN A 40 -3.81 -12.02 -3.94
CA GLN A 40 -2.43 -12.51 -3.71
C GLN A 40 -2.29 -13.73 -2.77
N GLU A 41 -3.36 -14.30 -2.18
CA GLU A 41 -3.20 -15.44 -1.25
C GLU A 41 -4.31 -16.51 -1.37
N GLY A 42 -4.09 -17.50 -2.24
CA GLY A 42 -4.86 -18.75 -2.28
C GLY A 42 -4.05 -19.94 -1.74
N ARG A 43 -4.32 -20.41 -0.51
CA ARG A 43 -3.96 -21.77 -0.08
C ARG A 43 -5.07 -22.36 0.75
N HIS A 44 -5.49 -23.60 0.47
CA HIS A 44 -5.63 -24.67 1.47
C HIS A 44 -5.87 -26.08 0.87
N GLN A 45 -5.49 -27.06 1.70
CA GLN A 45 -5.19 -28.47 1.44
C GLN A 45 -6.41 -29.39 1.26
N ALA A 46 -6.23 -30.45 0.46
CA ALA A 46 -6.99 -31.70 0.51
C ALA A 46 -6.10 -32.89 0.05
N PRO A 47 -6.46 -34.16 0.37
CA PRO A 47 -5.49 -35.19 0.76
C PRO A 47 -4.97 -36.10 -0.37
N ARG A 48 -3.86 -36.78 -0.05
CA ARG A 48 -3.17 -37.81 -0.85
C ARG A 48 -4.12 -38.92 -1.31
N CYS A 49 -4.00 -39.31 -2.57
CA CYS A 49 -4.35 -40.65 -3.03
C CYS A 49 -3.17 -41.23 -3.82
N ALA A 50 -2.70 -42.39 -3.35
CA ALA A 50 -1.63 -43.15 -3.94
C ALA A 50 -2.11 -43.87 -5.20
N GLN A 51 -1.27 -43.96 -6.23
CA GLN A 51 -1.29 -45.10 -7.14
C GLN A 51 0.07 -45.28 -7.82
N SER A 52 0.61 -46.47 -7.57
CA SER A 52 1.79 -47.09 -8.17
C SER A 52 1.43 -47.71 -9.52
N THR A 53 2.34 -47.65 -10.49
CA THR A 53 2.64 -48.79 -11.38
C THR A 53 4.04 -48.62 -11.97
N ASP A 54 4.89 -49.61 -11.71
CA ASP A 54 6.16 -49.85 -12.40
C ASP A 54 5.92 -50.43 -13.81
N HIS A 55 6.79 -50.14 -14.78
CA HIS A 55 7.76 -51.12 -15.35
C HIS A 55 8.56 -50.54 -16.55
N PRO A 56 9.72 -51.12 -16.91
CA PRO A 56 10.91 -50.40 -17.38
C PRO A 56 11.23 -50.61 -18.87
N ALA A 57 12.07 -49.75 -19.43
CA ALA A 57 12.95 -50.11 -20.55
C ALA A 57 14.16 -49.16 -20.57
N GLY A 58 15.35 -49.75 -20.50
CA GLY A 58 16.62 -49.03 -20.55
C GLY A 58 17.03 -48.65 -21.97
N GLN A 59 17.76 -47.54 -22.10
CA GLN A 59 18.69 -47.37 -23.20
C GLN A 59 19.89 -46.52 -22.76
N LEU A 60 21.06 -47.13 -22.93
CA LEU A 60 22.38 -46.63 -22.63
C LEU A 60 22.82 -45.62 -23.71
N ILE A 61 22.99 -44.34 -23.39
CA ILE A 61 23.73 -43.40 -24.24
C ILE A 61 24.71 -42.57 -23.40
N LEU A 62 25.99 -42.95 -23.56
CA LEU A 62 27.22 -42.16 -23.57
C LEU A 62 27.21 -40.76 -22.89
N ASN A 63 27.72 -40.70 -21.66
CA ASN A 63 28.02 -39.45 -20.96
C ASN A 63 29.15 -38.68 -21.66
N LYS A 64 28.80 -37.58 -22.34
CA LYS A 64 29.73 -36.51 -22.71
C LYS A 64 29.61 -35.44 -21.61
N GLN A 65 30.62 -35.33 -20.75
CA GLN A 65 30.73 -34.26 -19.76
C GLN A 65 30.87 -32.91 -20.50
N MET A 66 29.74 -32.25 -20.76
CA MET A 66 29.69 -30.80 -20.89
C MET A 66 29.55 -30.24 -19.47
N LYS A 67 30.55 -29.48 -19.03
CA LYS A 67 30.43 -28.58 -17.88
C LYS A 67 29.26 -27.64 -18.15
N VAL A 68 28.10 -27.96 -17.59
CA VAL A 68 27.06 -26.98 -17.31
C VAL A 68 27.64 -26.10 -16.22
N VAL A 69 28.07 -24.90 -16.60
CA VAL A 69 28.42 -23.87 -15.63
C VAL A 69 27.11 -23.45 -14.99
N ASN A 70 26.84 -23.93 -13.76
CA ASN A 70 25.77 -23.44 -12.91
C ASN A 70 25.96 -21.92 -12.73
N MET A 71 25.10 -21.12 -13.34
CA MET A 71 25.12 -19.67 -13.28
C MET A 71 24.25 -19.10 -12.15
N ASP A 72 24.05 -19.83 -11.04
CA ASP A 72 23.23 -19.33 -9.92
C ASP A 72 23.63 -19.86 -8.53
N GLN A 73 24.89 -19.63 -8.14
CA GLN A 73 25.31 -19.58 -6.74
C GLN A 73 26.33 -18.46 -6.57
N ARG A 74 25.89 -17.19 -6.64
CA ARG A 74 26.65 -16.17 -5.91
C ARG A 74 26.46 -16.47 -4.43
N GLU A 75 27.55 -16.72 -3.71
CA GLU A 75 27.50 -16.80 -2.25
C GLU A 75 26.82 -15.53 -1.74
N ARG A 76 25.74 -15.68 -0.96
CA ARG A 76 25.04 -14.52 -0.39
C ARG A 76 26.01 -13.74 0.49
N PRO A 77 26.03 -12.40 0.39
CA PRO A 77 26.96 -11.59 1.18
C PRO A 77 26.67 -11.79 2.67
N SER A 78 27.73 -11.90 3.46
CA SER A 78 27.65 -11.92 4.92
C SER A 78 27.12 -10.59 5.46
N PRO A 79 26.55 -10.56 6.68
CA PRO A 79 26.09 -9.31 7.30
C PRO A 79 27.16 -8.22 7.35
N HIS A 80 28.43 -8.59 7.55
CA HIS A 80 29.54 -7.64 7.54
C HIS A 80 29.80 -7.05 6.15
N GLU A 81 29.70 -7.83 5.08
CA GLU A 81 29.84 -7.35 3.69
C GLU A 81 28.68 -6.43 3.30
N ILE A 82 27.45 -6.76 3.70
CA ILE A 82 26.28 -5.89 3.49
C ILE A 82 26.49 -4.52 4.15
N ARG A 83 26.89 -4.51 5.44
CA ARG A 83 27.13 -3.26 6.17
C ARG A 83 28.26 -2.44 5.54
N ARG A 84 29.34 -3.09 5.09
CA ARG A 84 30.44 -2.42 4.38
C ARG A 84 29.96 -1.80 3.07
N ALA A 85 29.20 -2.54 2.26
CA ALA A 85 28.67 -2.03 1.00
C ALA A 85 27.80 -0.77 1.19
N GLN A 86 27.02 -0.70 2.27
CA GLN A 86 26.23 0.47 2.62
C GLN A 86 27.09 1.66 3.08
N GLN A 87 28.16 1.42 3.83
CA GLN A 87 29.13 2.45 4.22
C GLN A 87 29.88 3.03 3.01
N ASP A 88 30.22 2.18 2.04
CA ASP A 88 30.91 2.57 0.80
C ASP A 88 29.97 3.32 -0.16
N ASN A 89 28.65 3.18 0.00
CA ASN A 89 27.63 3.75 -0.88
C ASN A 89 26.56 4.56 -0.12
N PRO A 90 26.93 5.58 0.68
CA PRO A 90 26.00 6.24 1.62
C PRO A 90 24.90 7.06 0.92
N LYS A 91 25.04 7.34 -0.37
CA LYS A 91 24.06 8.11 -1.18
C LYS A 91 23.05 7.23 -1.90
N ILE A 92 23.27 5.92 -1.98
CA ILE A 92 22.38 4.99 -2.67
C ILE A 92 21.21 4.66 -1.74
N ARG A 93 19.98 4.64 -2.28
CA ARG A 93 18.80 4.23 -1.52
C ARG A 93 18.91 2.74 -1.18
N GLU A 94 18.38 2.35 -0.02
CA GLU A 94 18.50 0.98 0.51
C GLU A 94 17.92 -0.07 -0.43
N HIS A 95 16.78 0.23 -1.05
CA HIS A 95 16.18 -0.61 -2.07
C HIS A 95 17.12 -0.85 -3.27
N ASP A 96 17.71 0.21 -3.82
CA ASP A 96 18.63 0.10 -4.97
C ASP A 96 19.91 -0.66 -4.59
N LEU A 97 20.40 -0.45 -3.37
CA LEU A 97 21.58 -1.15 -2.87
C LEU A 97 21.31 -2.64 -2.67
N ALA A 98 20.16 -3.00 -2.08
CA ALA A 98 19.74 -4.39 -1.92
C ALA A 98 19.66 -5.10 -3.28
N ALA A 99 19.04 -4.46 -4.26
CA ALA A 99 18.97 -4.97 -5.63
C ALA A 99 20.36 -5.18 -6.26
N ARG A 100 21.29 -4.22 -6.09
CA ARG A 100 22.68 -4.36 -6.58
C ARG A 100 23.44 -5.51 -5.92
N LEU A 101 23.18 -5.77 -4.64
CA LEU A 101 23.78 -6.86 -3.89
C LEU A 101 23.09 -8.21 -4.14
N GLY A 102 21.95 -8.23 -4.85
CA GLY A 102 21.17 -9.45 -5.09
C GLY A 102 20.50 -9.99 -3.82
N ILE A 103 20.16 -9.11 -2.88
CA ILE A 103 19.48 -9.44 -1.62
C ILE A 103 18.16 -8.66 -1.51
N SER A 104 17.31 -9.09 -0.59
CA SER A 104 16.10 -8.36 -0.22
C SER A 104 16.41 -7.12 0.64
N GLU A 105 15.48 -6.17 0.67
CA GLU A 105 15.58 -4.98 1.53
C GLU A 105 15.56 -5.37 3.02
N ALA A 106 14.78 -6.40 3.37
CA ALA A 106 14.76 -6.94 4.73
C ALA A 106 16.11 -7.56 5.14
N GLU A 107 16.80 -8.29 4.24
CA GLU A 107 18.16 -8.81 4.52
C GLU A 107 19.15 -7.68 4.77
N LEU A 108 19.03 -6.59 4.01
CA LEU A 108 19.86 -5.41 4.19
C LEU A 108 19.66 -4.79 5.58
N VAL A 109 18.42 -4.66 6.04
CA VAL A 109 18.11 -4.14 7.39
C VAL A 109 18.52 -5.14 8.49
N ALA A 110 18.26 -6.43 8.30
CA ALA A 110 18.60 -7.47 9.26
C ALA A 110 20.11 -7.53 9.53
N ALA A 111 20.95 -7.24 8.54
CA ALA A 111 22.40 -7.17 8.71
C ALA A 111 22.84 -6.15 9.77
N HIS A 112 21.98 -5.19 10.16
CA HIS A 112 22.21 -4.20 11.20
C HIS A 112 21.61 -4.57 12.56
N CYS A 113 21.02 -5.76 12.74
CA CYS A 113 20.56 -6.21 14.06
C CYS A 113 21.73 -6.23 15.05
N GLY A 114 21.56 -5.53 16.18
CA GLY A 114 22.62 -5.31 17.18
C GLY A 114 23.63 -4.20 16.84
N GLN A 115 23.49 -3.54 15.68
CA GLN A 115 24.33 -2.44 15.20
C GLN A 115 23.51 -1.24 14.69
N GLY A 116 22.35 -1.00 15.30
CA GLY A 116 21.45 0.10 14.93
C GLY A 116 20.07 -0.36 14.45
N ALA A 117 19.85 -1.66 14.29
CA ALA A 117 18.50 -2.22 14.16
C ALA A 117 18.17 -3.15 15.32
N ILE A 118 16.91 -3.17 15.72
CA ILE A 118 16.31 -4.12 16.65
C ILE A 118 15.21 -4.84 15.87
N ARG A 119 15.25 -6.17 15.85
CA ARG A 119 14.17 -6.95 15.26
C ARG A 119 12.94 -6.85 16.15
N VAL A 120 11.79 -6.59 15.54
CA VAL A 120 10.50 -6.54 16.21
C VAL A 120 9.55 -7.55 15.56
N GLU A 121 8.67 -8.12 16.37
CA GLU A 121 7.57 -8.95 15.89
C GLU A 121 6.60 -8.09 15.07
N PRO A 122 6.17 -8.54 13.87
CA PRO A 122 5.26 -7.79 13.01
C PRO A 122 3.80 -7.87 13.52
N ARG A 123 3.57 -7.59 14.81
CA ARG A 123 2.24 -7.57 15.44
C ARG A 123 1.49 -6.30 15.03
N VAL A 124 0.92 -6.31 13.84
CA VAL A 124 0.30 -5.12 13.21
C VAL A 124 -0.76 -4.47 14.09
N ASN A 125 -1.62 -5.23 14.75
CA ASN A 125 -2.66 -4.65 15.61
C ASN A 125 -2.08 -3.88 16.81
N ASP A 126 -1.05 -4.44 17.44
CA ASP A 126 -0.37 -3.82 18.59
C ASP A 126 0.42 -2.59 18.13
N LEU A 127 1.08 -2.69 16.97
CA LEU A 127 1.73 -1.56 16.30
C LEU A 127 0.76 -0.40 16.08
N LEU A 128 -0.36 -0.62 15.39
CA LEU A 128 -1.28 0.44 15.01
C LEU A 128 -1.90 1.11 16.24
N THR A 129 -2.26 0.32 17.26
CA THR A 129 -2.77 0.84 18.53
C THR A 129 -1.72 1.66 19.26
N GLY A 130 -0.46 1.21 19.27
CA GLY A 130 0.63 1.94 19.93
C GLY A 130 1.06 3.22 19.22
N LEU A 131 0.90 3.30 17.90
CA LEU A 131 1.28 4.46 17.09
C LEU A 131 0.48 5.73 17.43
N GLU A 132 -0.75 5.60 17.94
CA GLU A 132 -1.54 6.74 18.39
C GLU A 132 -0.79 7.56 19.47
N ALA A 133 -0.12 6.87 20.40
CA ALA A 133 0.66 7.52 21.46
C ALA A 133 1.99 8.11 20.98
N VAL A 134 2.52 7.64 19.84
CA VAL A 134 3.72 8.19 19.19
C VAL A 134 3.42 9.56 18.58
N GLY A 135 2.17 9.85 18.23
CA GLY A 135 1.75 11.12 17.66
C GLY A 135 2.15 11.25 16.20
N GLU A 136 2.55 12.46 15.80
CA GLU A 136 2.85 12.78 14.40
C GLU A 136 4.09 12.04 13.91
N VAL A 137 3.96 11.38 12.76
CA VAL A 137 5.01 10.60 12.10
C VAL A 137 4.91 10.76 10.58
N VAL A 138 5.88 10.22 9.85
CA VAL A 138 5.84 10.09 8.39
C VAL A 138 5.57 8.62 8.04
N ALA A 139 4.41 8.35 7.45
CA ALA A 139 4.02 7.06 6.93
C ALA A 139 4.49 6.90 5.47
N HIS A 140 5.20 5.83 5.17
CA HIS A 140 5.73 5.52 3.84
C HIS A 140 5.18 4.19 3.34
N THR A 141 4.53 4.22 2.18
CA THR A 141 4.09 3.03 1.45
C THR A 141 4.50 3.17 -0.01
N ARG A 142 5.00 2.09 -0.60
CA ARG A 142 5.48 2.11 -1.99
C ARG A 142 5.25 0.81 -2.73
N ASN A 143 5.32 0.89 -4.04
CA ASN A 143 5.64 -0.22 -4.93
C ASN A 143 6.91 0.12 -5.73
N GLU A 144 7.19 -0.61 -6.80
CA GLU A 144 8.39 -0.39 -7.63
C GLU A 144 8.37 0.96 -8.39
N SER A 145 7.19 1.56 -8.56
CA SER A 145 6.96 2.68 -9.48
C SER A 145 6.45 3.94 -8.80
N ALA A 146 5.92 3.83 -7.58
CA ALA A 146 5.39 4.94 -6.82
C ALA A 146 5.79 4.87 -5.34
N VAL A 147 6.20 6.00 -4.76
CA VAL A 147 6.43 6.18 -3.32
C VAL A 147 5.45 7.22 -2.80
N HIS A 148 4.68 6.84 -1.77
CA HIS A 148 3.68 7.69 -1.11
C HIS A 148 4.11 7.94 0.33
N GLU A 149 4.29 9.20 0.67
CA GLU A 149 4.68 9.65 2.01
C GLU A 149 3.61 10.59 2.56
N LYS A 150 3.14 10.32 3.78
CA LYS A 150 2.11 11.12 4.43
C LYS A 150 2.54 11.45 5.85
N ILE A 151 2.53 12.72 6.19
CA ILE A 151 2.76 13.20 7.56
C ILE A 151 1.41 13.27 8.27
N GLY A 152 1.34 12.75 9.50
CA GLY A 152 0.13 12.78 10.31
C GLY A 152 0.18 11.84 11.50
N VAL A 153 -0.98 11.65 12.14
CA VAL A 153 -1.17 10.76 13.29
C VAL A 153 -1.93 9.50 12.84
N TYR A 154 -1.63 8.36 13.47
CA TYR A 154 -2.43 7.15 13.35
C TYR A 154 -3.62 7.23 14.31
N ASP A 155 -4.80 7.61 13.81
CA ASP A 155 -6.05 7.66 14.57
C ASP A 155 -7.15 6.80 13.94
N LYS A 156 -8.25 6.59 14.67
CA LYS A 156 -9.42 5.81 14.21
C LYS A 156 -9.03 4.42 13.69
N VAL A 157 -8.14 3.74 14.42
CA VAL A 157 -7.64 2.41 14.07
C VAL A 157 -8.73 1.36 14.25
N VAL A 158 -8.91 0.52 13.24
CA VAL A 158 -9.76 -0.68 13.30
C VAL A 158 -8.86 -1.90 13.08
N THR A 159 -8.62 -2.65 14.15
CA THR A 159 -7.76 -3.85 14.11
C THR A 159 -8.50 -5.07 13.57
N GLY A 160 -7.78 -5.99 12.92
CA GLY A 160 -8.34 -7.26 12.48
C GLY A 160 -7.30 -8.22 11.94
N ASN A 161 -7.60 -9.53 11.97
CA ASN A 161 -6.61 -10.56 11.62
C ASN A 161 -6.38 -10.72 10.12
N LYS A 162 -7.38 -10.39 9.29
CA LYS A 162 -7.25 -10.42 7.83
C LYS A 162 -7.02 -9.02 7.26
N HIS A 163 -7.70 -8.04 7.83
CA HIS A 163 -7.66 -6.65 7.40
C HIS A 163 -7.65 -5.74 8.63
N ALA A 164 -6.82 -4.72 8.60
CA ALA A 164 -6.80 -3.63 9.55
C ALA A 164 -6.91 -2.29 8.79
N LEU A 165 -7.50 -1.29 9.43
CA LEU A 165 -7.77 0.02 8.84
C LEU A 165 -7.20 1.11 9.75
N VAL A 166 -6.73 2.18 9.14
CA VAL A 166 -6.52 3.47 9.79
C VAL A 166 -7.36 4.45 8.99
N LEU A 167 -8.32 5.11 9.62
CA LEU A 167 -9.33 5.95 8.96
C LEU A 167 -9.17 7.42 9.37
N GLY A 168 -7.92 7.82 9.56
CA GLY A 168 -7.54 9.15 9.99
C GLY A 168 -7.79 10.21 8.94
N ASP A 169 -7.88 11.46 9.41
CA ASP A 169 -8.01 12.61 8.50
C ASP A 169 -6.71 12.85 7.71
N ASP A 170 -5.57 12.49 8.31
CA ASP A 170 -4.25 12.52 7.67
C ASP A 170 -3.82 11.15 7.15
N ILE A 171 -3.68 10.15 8.04
CA ILE A 171 -3.20 8.82 7.68
C ILE A 171 -4.39 7.90 7.43
N ASP A 172 -4.60 7.57 6.15
CA ASP A 172 -5.64 6.64 5.71
C ASP A 172 -5.00 5.39 5.08
N LEU A 173 -5.18 4.23 5.72
CA LEU A 173 -4.52 2.97 5.37
C LEU A 173 -5.51 1.81 5.26
N ARG A 174 -5.22 0.90 4.31
CA ARG A 174 -5.76 -0.47 4.28
C ARG A 174 -4.60 -1.43 4.45
N ILE A 175 -4.61 -2.26 5.48
CA ILE A 175 -3.47 -3.10 5.86
C ILE A 175 -3.88 -4.57 5.87
N PHE A 176 -2.97 -5.45 5.46
CA PHE A 176 -3.17 -6.90 5.37
C PHE A 176 -2.17 -7.59 6.31
N PRO A 177 -2.51 -7.75 7.61
CA PRO A 177 -1.53 -8.16 8.62
C PRO A 177 -0.84 -9.49 8.34
N LYS A 178 -1.52 -10.45 7.68
CA LYS A 178 -0.96 -11.77 7.38
C LYS A 178 0.23 -11.75 6.42
N VAL A 179 0.33 -10.71 5.60
CA VAL A 179 1.41 -10.57 4.61
C VAL A 179 2.72 -10.12 5.28
N TRP A 180 2.61 -9.45 6.44
CA TRP A 180 3.75 -8.89 7.16
C TRP A 180 4.48 -10.02 7.90
N ALA A 181 5.74 -10.26 7.55
CA ALA A 181 6.52 -11.38 8.08
C ALA A 181 7.74 -10.94 8.88
N HIS A 182 8.27 -9.74 8.63
CA HIS A 182 9.45 -9.22 9.31
C HIS A 182 9.24 -7.77 9.73
N GLY A 183 9.74 -7.39 10.89
CA GLY A 183 9.71 -6.03 11.41
C GLY A 183 11.06 -5.63 12.01
N PHE A 184 11.44 -4.36 11.85
CA PHE A 184 12.66 -3.80 12.43
C PHE A 184 12.44 -2.37 12.91
N ALA A 185 12.89 -2.07 14.13
CA ALA A 185 13.10 -0.72 14.61
C ALA A 185 14.54 -0.31 14.25
N VAL A 186 14.69 0.69 13.39
CA VAL A 186 15.96 1.13 12.82
C VAL A 186 16.31 2.52 13.33
N GLU A 187 17.52 2.67 13.86
CA GLU A 187 18.14 3.92 14.21
C GLU A 187 19.34 4.17 13.29
N LYS A 188 19.32 5.27 12.54
CA LYS A 188 20.45 5.71 11.71
C LYS A 188 21.02 6.99 12.28
N ARG A 189 22.35 7.05 12.31
CA ARG A 189 23.11 8.20 12.81
C ARG A 189 23.87 8.83 11.65
N ASN A 190 23.63 10.11 11.41
CA ASN A 190 24.40 10.91 10.47
C ASN A 190 24.98 12.12 11.22
N GLY A 191 26.21 11.99 11.70
CA GLY A 191 26.80 12.98 12.60
C GLY A 191 26.00 13.09 13.91
N LYS A 192 25.39 14.26 14.15
CA LYS A 192 24.54 14.51 15.33
C LYS A 192 23.07 14.13 15.11
N ASP A 193 22.66 13.97 13.86
CA ASP A 193 21.27 13.70 13.52
C ASP A 193 20.98 12.21 13.66
N VAL A 194 19.88 11.90 14.34
CA VAL A 194 19.42 10.53 14.56
C VAL A 194 18.03 10.37 13.96
N SER A 195 17.90 9.55 12.92
CA SER A 195 16.60 9.17 12.36
C SER A 195 16.16 7.83 12.92
N ARG A 196 14.88 7.72 13.28
CA ARG A 196 14.28 6.48 13.79
C ARG A 196 13.10 6.07 12.94
N SER A 197 12.96 4.77 12.71
CA SER A 197 11.83 4.25 11.96
C SER A 197 11.48 2.82 12.33
N LEU A 198 10.21 2.47 12.26
CA LEU A 198 9.73 1.09 12.20
C LEU A 198 9.55 0.71 10.72
N GLN A 199 10.11 -0.43 10.32
CA GLN A 199 10.09 -0.90 8.93
C GLN A 199 9.59 -2.33 8.88
N PHE A 200 8.62 -2.58 8.00
CA PHE A 200 7.95 -3.87 7.90
C PHE A 200 8.05 -4.43 6.49
N PHE A 201 8.23 -5.75 6.43
CA PHE A 201 8.52 -6.49 5.21
C PHE A 201 7.70 -7.76 5.13
N ASP A 202 7.48 -8.23 3.92
CA ASP A 202 6.81 -9.49 3.65
C ASP A 202 7.75 -10.71 3.79
N ALA A 203 7.20 -11.91 3.58
CA ALA A 203 7.95 -13.16 3.68
C ALA A 203 9.08 -13.32 2.65
N ALA A 204 9.12 -12.49 1.60
CA ALA A 204 10.20 -12.44 0.61
C ALA A 204 11.17 -11.28 0.88
N GLY A 205 10.97 -10.54 1.96
CA GLY A 205 11.79 -9.41 2.37
C GLY A 205 11.55 -8.12 1.58
N LYS A 206 10.41 -7.98 0.88
CA LYS A 206 10.03 -6.71 0.23
C LYS A 206 9.32 -5.79 1.22
N ALA A 207 9.58 -4.48 1.12
CA ALA A 207 9.00 -3.48 2.01
C ALA A 207 7.47 -3.38 1.84
N MET A 208 6.76 -3.45 2.96
CA MET A 208 5.30 -3.28 3.03
C MET A 208 4.94 -1.87 3.49
N HIS A 209 5.49 -1.44 4.62
CA HIS A 209 5.19 -0.16 5.22
C HIS A 209 6.33 0.30 6.13
N LYS A 210 6.54 1.61 6.21
CA LYS A 210 7.53 2.21 7.10
C LYS A 210 6.92 3.40 7.83
N VAL A 211 7.18 3.49 9.13
CA VAL A 211 6.82 4.63 9.97
C VAL A 211 8.10 5.30 10.41
N GLN A 212 8.29 6.57 10.05
CA GLN A 212 9.46 7.35 10.42
C GLN A 212 9.08 8.45 11.41
N LEU A 213 9.91 8.62 12.45
CA LEU A 213 9.72 9.70 13.41
C LEU A 213 10.09 11.04 12.78
N GLY A 214 9.24 12.03 13.02
CA GLY A 214 9.48 13.44 12.74
C GLY A 214 9.88 14.21 14.00
N PRO A 215 10.13 15.53 13.87
CA PRO A 215 10.47 16.38 15.01
C PRO A 215 9.39 16.45 16.10
N ALA A 216 8.11 16.27 15.72
CA ALA A 216 6.97 16.32 16.63
C ALA A 216 6.61 14.97 17.26
N SER A 217 7.30 13.88 16.90
CA SER A 217 7.00 12.55 17.44
C SER A 217 7.36 12.41 18.91
N ASN A 218 6.54 11.67 19.66
CA ASN A 218 6.80 11.30 21.04
C ASN A 218 7.81 10.13 21.11
N LEU A 219 9.07 10.47 21.40
CA LEU A 219 10.16 9.49 21.48
C LEU A 219 9.97 8.46 22.59
N ASP A 220 9.42 8.84 23.75
CA ASP A 220 9.22 7.94 24.88
C ASP A 220 8.14 6.89 24.56
N ALA A 221 7.05 7.31 23.91
CA ALA A 221 6.01 6.40 23.44
C ALA A 221 6.56 5.44 22.37
N TYR A 222 7.35 5.95 21.43
CA TYR A 222 8.03 5.12 20.44
C TYR A 222 8.92 4.05 21.09
N GLN A 223 9.75 4.43 22.06
CA GLN A 223 10.64 3.49 22.74
C GLN A 223 9.87 2.40 23.50
N LYS A 224 8.75 2.75 24.14
CA LYS A 224 7.86 1.77 24.78
C LYS A 224 7.27 0.80 23.77
N LEU A 225 6.80 1.32 22.63
CA LEU A 225 6.25 0.49 21.55
C LEU A 225 7.30 -0.46 20.97
N VAL A 226 8.53 0.01 20.74
CA VAL A 226 9.63 -0.85 20.27
C VAL A 226 9.94 -1.94 21.29
N ALA A 227 10.03 -1.60 22.58
CA ALA A 227 10.30 -2.57 23.64
C ALA A 227 9.19 -3.61 23.77
N GLU A 228 7.93 -3.21 23.58
CA GLU A 228 6.81 -4.15 23.56
C GLU A 228 6.89 -5.09 22.36
N LEU A 229 7.19 -4.58 21.17
CA LEU A 229 7.25 -5.37 19.94
C LEU A 229 8.57 -6.14 19.77
N GLU A 230 9.57 -5.96 20.63
CA GLU A 230 10.89 -6.57 20.48
C GLU A 230 10.83 -8.10 20.33
N SER A 231 11.52 -8.63 19.32
CA SER A 231 11.63 -10.06 19.10
C SER A 231 12.70 -10.66 20.01
N THR A 232 12.47 -11.89 20.49
CA THR A 232 13.50 -12.67 21.18
C THR A 232 14.62 -13.11 20.25
N ASN A 233 14.37 -13.11 18.93
CA ASN A 233 15.38 -13.39 17.92
C ASN A 233 16.00 -12.08 17.41
N GLN A 234 17.28 -11.87 17.66
CA GLN A 234 18.05 -10.72 17.16
C GLN A 234 19.15 -11.11 16.17
N GLU A 235 19.03 -12.28 15.52
CA GLU A 235 20.02 -12.72 14.53
C GLU A 235 20.13 -11.73 13.36
N PRO A 236 21.35 -11.44 12.87
CA PRO A 236 21.60 -10.46 11.83
C PRO A 236 21.39 -11.00 10.41
N ILE A 237 20.57 -12.04 10.26
CA ILE A 237 20.27 -12.74 9.02
C ILE A 237 18.77 -13.00 8.92
N ILE A 238 18.26 -13.19 7.71
CA ILE A 238 16.90 -13.68 7.48
C ILE A 238 17.00 -15.03 6.81
N VAL A 239 16.37 -16.03 7.44
CA VAL A 239 16.16 -17.33 6.81
C VAL A 239 14.83 -17.27 6.09
N PHE A 240 14.87 -17.04 4.79
CA PHE A 240 13.68 -17.22 3.97
C PHE A 240 13.31 -18.70 3.95
N LYS A 241 12.05 -18.99 4.26
CA LYS A 241 11.49 -20.26 3.81
C LYS A 241 11.57 -20.21 2.29
N ALA A 242 12.18 -21.23 1.68
CA ALA A 242 12.15 -21.37 0.23
C ALA A 242 10.69 -21.26 -0.19
N SER A 243 10.32 -20.17 -0.85
CA SER A 243 9.05 -20.11 -1.54
C SER A 243 9.09 -21.26 -2.52
N GLY A 244 8.23 -22.26 -2.32
CA GLY A 244 7.84 -23.09 -3.46
C GLY A 244 7.48 -22.13 -4.57
N ALA A 245 8.08 -22.34 -5.75
CA ALA A 245 7.82 -21.53 -6.95
C ALA A 245 6.36 -21.11 -6.97
N ASN A 246 6.10 -19.82 -7.21
CA ASN A 246 4.74 -19.31 -7.30
C ASN A 246 3.96 -20.15 -8.32
N ASP A 247 3.11 -21.04 -7.84
CA ASP A 247 1.94 -21.53 -8.55
C ASP A 247 0.96 -20.36 -8.54
N ASP A 248 1.01 -19.51 -9.55
CA ASP A 248 -0.09 -18.60 -9.90
C ASP A 248 -0.04 -18.33 -11.40
N ALA A 249 -0.29 -19.40 -12.13
CA ALA A 249 -1.12 -19.33 -13.33
C ALA A 249 -2.17 -20.42 -13.15
N GLU A 250 -3.20 -20.15 -12.34
CA GLU A 250 -4.42 -20.95 -12.42
C GLU A 250 -4.97 -20.68 -13.83
N VAL A 251 -4.68 -21.57 -14.78
CA VAL A 251 -5.32 -21.56 -16.09
C VAL A 251 -6.81 -21.74 -15.81
N PRO A 252 -7.67 -20.76 -16.09
CA PRO A 252 -9.09 -20.93 -15.81
C PRO A 252 -9.62 -22.08 -16.65
N ASP A 253 -10.09 -23.15 -16.01
CA ASP A 253 -10.74 -24.28 -16.69
C ASP A 253 -11.98 -23.82 -17.49
N GLN A 254 -12.53 -22.65 -17.16
CA GLN A 254 -13.44 -21.85 -17.99
C GLN A 254 -13.16 -20.35 -17.76
N ALA A 255 -12.78 -19.63 -18.81
CA ALA A 255 -12.66 -18.17 -18.75
C ALA A 255 -14.06 -17.54 -18.66
N ALA A 256 -14.27 -16.66 -17.68
CA ALA A 256 -15.50 -15.87 -17.59
C ALA A 256 -15.73 -15.11 -18.91
N THR A 257 -16.96 -15.13 -19.42
CA THR A 257 -17.26 -14.43 -20.67
C THR A 257 -17.38 -12.92 -20.44
N VAL A 258 -17.17 -12.13 -21.49
CA VAL A 258 -17.42 -10.67 -21.46
C VAL A 258 -18.86 -10.36 -21.01
N LYS A 259 -19.81 -11.24 -21.34
CA LYS A 259 -21.21 -11.08 -20.94
C LYS A 259 -21.36 -11.24 -19.41
N ASP A 260 -20.78 -12.29 -18.83
CA ASP A 260 -20.85 -12.54 -17.38
C ASP A 260 -20.21 -11.40 -16.59
N LEU A 261 -19.06 -10.91 -17.09
CA LEU A 261 -18.38 -9.75 -16.52
C LEU A 261 -19.27 -8.51 -16.55
N ARG A 262 -19.82 -8.14 -17.71
CA ARG A 262 -20.69 -6.96 -17.84
C ARG A 262 -21.95 -7.06 -16.99
N GLU A 263 -22.56 -8.24 -16.91
CA GLU A 263 -23.73 -8.48 -16.08
C GLU A 263 -23.40 -8.23 -14.61
N CYS A 264 -22.35 -8.86 -14.10
CA CYS A 264 -21.92 -8.66 -12.71
C CYS A 264 -21.49 -7.21 -12.43
N TRP A 265 -20.76 -6.58 -13.35
CA TRP A 265 -20.27 -5.21 -13.21
C TRP A 265 -21.43 -4.20 -13.16
N SER A 266 -22.47 -4.43 -13.96
CA SER A 266 -23.65 -3.56 -13.98
C SER A 266 -24.48 -3.59 -12.70
N GLN A 267 -24.34 -4.68 -11.92
CA GLN A 267 -25.05 -4.90 -10.66
C GLN A 267 -24.27 -4.39 -9.43
N LEU A 268 -23.09 -3.81 -9.62
CA LEU A 268 -22.35 -3.21 -8.52
C LEU A 268 -23.18 -2.09 -7.88
N THR A 269 -23.31 -2.17 -6.57
CA THR A 269 -23.98 -1.15 -5.76
C THR A 269 -22.98 -0.42 -4.86
N ASP A 270 -21.77 -0.96 -4.75
CA ASP A 270 -20.69 -0.40 -3.98
C ASP A 270 -19.34 -0.78 -4.63
N VAL A 271 -18.37 0.14 -4.62
CA VAL A 271 -17.06 -0.05 -5.26
C VAL A 271 -16.24 -1.18 -4.64
N HIS A 272 -16.50 -1.55 -3.37
CA HIS A 272 -15.81 -2.61 -2.66
C HIS A 272 -16.31 -4.01 -3.10
N GLN A 273 -17.49 -4.12 -3.73
CA GLN A 273 -17.98 -5.36 -4.34
C GLN A 273 -17.19 -5.76 -5.60
N PHE A 274 -16.48 -4.80 -6.19
CA PHE A 274 -15.73 -4.99 -7.42
C PHE A 274 -14.70 -6.12 -7.29
N PHE A 275 -14.00 -6.17 -6.17
CA PHE A 275 -12.97 -7.18 -5.93
C PHE A 275 -13.56 -8.60 -5.81
N ASP A 276 -14.63 -8.76 -5.02
CA ASP A 276 -15.30 -10.06 -4.87
C ASP A 276 -15.87 -10.57 -6.20
N MET A 277 -16.34 -9.65 -7.05
CA MET A 277 -16.74 -9.97 -8.42
C MET A 277 -15.56 -10.52 -9.23
N LEU A 278 -14.40 -9.84 -9.22
CA LEU A 278 -13.20 -10.31 -9.94
C LEU A 278 -12.78 -11.70 -9.48
N LYS A 279 -12.74 -11.94 -8.17
CA LYS A 279 -12.40 -13.24 -7.56
C LYS A 279 -13.37 -14.33 -8.00
N ARG A 280 -14.68 -14.06 -7.98
CA ARG A 280 -15.72 -15.00 -8.43
C ARG A 280 -15.59 -15.33 -9.92
N LEU A 281 -15.21 -14.36 -10.74
CA LEU A 281 -15.00 -14.53 -12.18
C LEU A 281 -13.61 -15.05 -12.54
N LYS A 282 -12.70 -15.20 -11.56
CA LYS A 282 -11.29 -15.56 -11.75
C LYS A 282 -10.59 -14.67 -12.79
N LEU A 283 -10.87 -13.38 -12.74
CA LEU A 283 -10.25 -12.38 -13.61
C LEU A 283 -9.33 -11.50 -12.80
N SER A 284 -8.14 -11.21 -13.32
CA SER A 284 -7.36 -10.10 -12.79
C SER A 284 -8.07 -8.78 -13.08
N ARG A 285 -7.81 -7.76 -12.27
CA ARG A 285 -8.35 -6.42 -12.50
C ARG A 285 -8.02 -5.87 -13.89
N ARG A 286 -6.78 -6.05 -14.37
CA ARG A 286 -6.37 -5.58 -15.70
C ARG A 286 -7.14 -6.27 -16.82
N GLU A 287 -7.32 -7.59 -16.74
CA GLU A 287 -8.11 -8.34 -17.73
C GLU A 287 -9.55 -7.85 -17.76
N ALA A 288 -10.18 -7.71 -16.58
CA ALA A 288 -11.54 -7.23 -16.48
C ALA A 288 -11.73 -5.83 -17.08
N VAL A 289 -10.82 -4.89 -16.79
CA VAL A 289 -10.84 -3.53 -17.34
C VAL A 289 -10.72 -3.53 -18.87
N ARG A 290 -9.86 -4.38 -19.44
CA ARG A 290 -9.73 -4.51 -20.90
C ARG A 290 -10.97 -5.12 -21.57
N MET A 291 -11.64 -6.05 -20.87
CA MET A 291 -12.74 -6.85 -21.43
C MET A 291 -14.11 -6.20 -21.30
N VAL A 292 -14.34 -5.41 -20.23
CA VAL A 292 -15.69 -4.92 -19.88
C VAL A 292 -16.28 -3.98 -20.93
N GLY A 293 -15.46 -3.28 -21.71
CA GLY A 293 -15.87 -2.40 -22.81
C GLY A 293 -16.07 -0.93 -22.43
N GLU A 294 -16.11 -0.07 -23.45
CA GLU A 294 -15.94 1.40 -23.34
C GLU A 294 -16.97 2.14 -22.49
N VAL A 295 -18.15 1.55 -22.27
CA VAL A 295 -19.15 2.12 -21.35
C VAL A 295 -18.61 2.17 -19.92
N TYR A 296 -17.83 1.15 -19.53
CA TYR A 296 -17.29 0.98 -18.18
C TYR A 296 -15.80 1.29 -18.10
N ALA A 297 -15.02 1.06 -19.15
CA ALA A 297 -13.59 1.35 -19.12
C ALA A 297 -13.04 1.71 -20.50
N TRP A 298 -12.24 2.77 -20.55
CA TRP A 298 -11.56 3.20 -21.78
C TRP A 298 -10.09 3.54 -21.51
N ALA A 299 -9.25 3.25 -22.49
CA ALA A 299 -7.82 3.50 -22.41
C ALA A 299 -7.51 4.99 -22.63
N LEU A 300 -6.60 5.51 -21.83
CA LEU A 300 -6.10 6.87 -21.92
C LEU A 300 -4.66 6.89 -22.45
N GLU A 301 -4.26 8.00 -23.04
CA GLU A 301 -2.87 8.22 -23.43
C GLU A 301 -1.95 8.25 -22.19
N LYS A 302 -0.66 7.94 -22.39
CA LYS A 302 0.28 7.80 -21.26
C LYS A 302 0.51 9.09 -20.49
N ASP A 303 0.38 10.24 -21.16
CA ASP A 303 0.52 11.57 -20.58
C ASP A 303 -0.73 12.03 -19.81
N ALA A 304 -1.86 11.29 -19.89
CA ALA A 304 -3.09 11.62 -19.20
C ALA A 304 -2.94 11.74 -17.67
N ILE A 305 -2.07 10.93 -17.06
CA ILE A 305 -1.75 11.07 -15.63
C ILE A 305 -1.07 12.40 -15.34
N GLY A 306 -0.13 12.82 -16.20
CA GLY A 306 0.54 14.12 -16.08
C GLY A 306 -0.45 15.29 -16.24
N ALA A 307 -1.32 15.22 -17.24
CA ALA A 307 -2.37 16.21 -17.47
C ALA A 307 -3.34 16.29 -16.26
N MET A 308 -3.75 15.15 -15.70
CA MET A 308 -4.58 15.11 -14.49
C MET A 308 -3.90 15.78 -13.29
N PHE A 309 -2.62 15.48 -13.05
CA PHE A 309 -1.87 16.11 -11.95
C PHE A 309 -1.78 17.63 -12.11
N GLN A 310 -1.51 18.10 -13.32
CA GLN A 310 -1.44 19.53 -13.61
C GLN A 310 -2.79 20.21 -13.35
N GLN A 311 -3.87 19.68 -13.92
CA GLN A 311 -5.20 20.28 -13.75
C GLN A 311 -5.66 20.24 -12.28
N ALA A 312 -5.46 19.11 -11.59
CA ALA A 312 -5.85 18.98 -10.19
C ALA A 312 -5.07 19.95 -9.29
N ALA A 313 -3.81 20.25 -9.60
CA ALA A 313 -3.02 21.24 -8.87
C ALA A 313 -3.43 22.68 -9.18
N GLU A 314 -3.69 23.00 -10.45
CA GLU A 314 -4.15 24.33 -10.88
C GLU A 314 -5.50 24.72 -10.24
N ASP A 315 -6.42 23.76 -10.14
CA ASP A 315 -7.75 23.97 -9.56
C ASP A 315 -7.79 23.78 -8.03
N GLU A 316 -6.68 23.41 -7.41
CA GLU A 316 -6.62 22.87 -6.03
C GLU A 316 -7.72 21.80 -5.79
N MET A 317 -7.94 20.94 -6.79
CA MET A 317 -9.02 19.96 -6.79
C MET A 317 -8.74 18.86 -5.74
N PRO A 318 -9.67 18.61 -4.80
CA PRO A 318 -9.52 17.52 -3.85
C PRO A 318 -9.61 16.15 -4.54
N ILE A 319 -8.51 15.41 -4.54
CA ILE A 319 -8.41 14.06 -5.08
C ILE A 319 -8.22 13.03 -3.97
N MET A 320 -8.39 11.76 -4.32
CA MET A 320 -7.85 10.64 -3.56
C MET A 320 -6.79 9.95 -4.39
N CYS A 321 -5.60 9.73 -3.80
CA CYS A 321 -4.47 9.09 -4.44
C CYS A 321 -4.08 7.85 -3.65
N PHE A 322 -4.20 6.67 -4.27
CA PHE A 322 -3.94 5.38 -3.67
C PHE A 322 -2.66 4.78 -4.24
N VAL A 323 -1.70 4.50 -3.37
CA VAL A 323 -0.49 3.74 -3.69
C VAL A 323 -0.41 2.58 -2.71
N GLY A 324 -0.09 1.40 -3.21
CA GLY A 324 0.00 0.23 -2.35
C GLY A 324 0.89 -0.85 -2.90
N ASN A 325 1.10 -1.83 -2.05
CA ASN A 325 1.69 -3.13 -2.31
C ASN A 325 0.79 -4.20 -1.69
N ARG A 326 1.22 -5.47 -1.73
CA ARG A 326 0.42 -6.59 -1.23
C ARG A 326 0.09 -6.54 0.27
N GLY A 327 0.84 -5.78 1.08
CA GLY A 327 0.65 -5.71 2.53
C GLY A 327 0.02 -4.41 3.03
N CYS A 328 0.00 -3.34 2.23
CA CYS A 328 -0.52 -2.05 2.62
C CYS A 328 -0.92 -1.19 1.40
N ILE A 329 -2.07 -0.52 1.48
CA ILE A 329 -2.44 0.64 0.65
C ILE A 329 -2.43 1.86 1.55
N GLN A 330 -1.83 2.94 1.05
CA GLN A 330 -1.87 4.27 1.63
C GLN A 330 -2.62 5.24 0.72
N ILE A 331 -3.47 6.05 1.34
CA ILE A 331 -4.42 6.92 0.65
C ILE A 331 -4.14 8.35 1.09
N HIS A 332 -3.97 9.24 0.11
CA HIS A 332 -4.05 10.67 0.35
C HIS A 332 -5.44 11.15 -0.06
N SER A 333 -6.08 12.01 0.74
CA SER A 333 -7.42 12.57 0.46
C SER A 333 -7.46 14.08 0.64
N GLY A 334 -7.17 14.84 -0.41
CA GLY A 334 -7.04 16.28 -0.34
C GLY A 334 -6.62 16.92 -1.65
N PRO A 335 -6.51 18.26 -1.67
CA PRO A 335 -5.90 18.95 -2.80
C PRO A 335 -4.40 18.64 -2.85
N ILE A 336 -3.84 18.77 -4.05
CA ILE A 336 -2.40 18.79 -4.28
C ILE A 336 -2.01 20.17 -4.79
N LYS A 337 -0.80 20.65 -4.47
CA LYS A 337 -0.37 22.01 -4.87
C LYS A 337 0.96 22.03 -5.60
N TRP A 338 2.01 21.47 -4.99
CA TRP A 338 3.38 21.58 -5.47
C TRP A 338 3.76 20.39 -6.34
N VAL A 339 3.24 20.35 -7.56
CA VAL A 339 3.57 19.34 -8.56
C VAL A 339 4.81 19.74 -9.36
N LYS A 340 5.81 18.84 -9.44
CA LYS A 340 7.03 19.04 -10.23
C LYS A 340 7.41 17.81 -11.02
N THR A 341 7.71 18.01 -12.30
CA THR A 341 8.30 16.99 -13.16
C THR A 341 9.82 17.13 -13.14
N ILE A 342 10.53 16.08 -12.70
CA ILE A 342 11.99 16.03 -12.65
C ILE A 342 12.45 14.76 -13.37
N GLY A 343 12.95 14.91 -14.59
CA GLY A 343 13.25 13.75 -15.45
C GLY A 343 12.00 12.89 -15.68
N PRO A 344 12.07 11.55 -15.50
CA PRO A 344 10.93 10.66 -15.72
C PRO A 344 10.02 10.51 -14.47
N TRP A 345 10.05 11.49 -13.56
CA TRP A 345 9.30 11.47 -12.30
C TRP A 345 8.35 12.65 -12.19
N ILE A 346 7.09 12.38 -11.86
CA ILE A 346 6.16 13.37 -11.33
C ILE A 346 6.25 13.34 -9.81
N ASN A 347 6.39 14.51 -9.19
CA ASN A 347 6.52 14.66 -7.75
C ASN A 347 5.44 15.57 -7.21
N VAL A 348 4.77 15.17 -6.14
CA VAL A 348 4.01 16.07 -5.27
C VAL A 348 4.90 16.36 -4.06
N LEU A 349 5.09 17.64 -3.73
CA LEU A 349 5.97 18.10 -2.65
C LEU A 349 5.22 19.03 -1.69
N ASP A 350 4.04 18.60 -1.26
CA ASP A 350 3.19 19.37 -0.33
C ASP A 350 3.62 19.17 1.12
N GLU A 351 3.20 20.08 1.99
CA GLU A 351 3.63 20.13 3.39
C GLU A 351 3.47 18.80 4.15
N THR A 352 2.36 18.08 3.93
CA THR A 352 2.08 16.81 4.60
C THR A 352 1.97 15.62 3.66
N PHE A 353 2.14 15.82 2.35
CA PHE A 353 2.00 14.76 1.35
C PHE A 353 3.09 14.85 0.29
N HIS A 354 3.89 13.80 0.20
CA HIS A 354 4.84 13.62 -0.87
C HIS A 354 4.48 12.40 -1.72
N LEU A 355 4.61 12.56 -3.02
CA LEU A 355 4.46 11.48 -3.98
C LEU A 355 5.63 11.52 -4.94
N HIS A 356 6.21 10.37 -5.25
CA HIS A 356 7.19 10.20 -6.32
C HIS A 356 6.69 9.12 -7.26
N LEU A 357 6.26 9.50 -8.47
CA LEU A 357 5.70 8.59 -9.47
C LEU A 357 6.63 8.52 -10.69
N GLY A 358 7.18 7.33 -10.96
CA GLY A 358 8.01 7.05 -12.12
C GLY A 358 7.14 6.82 -13.36
N THR A 359 6.88 7.86 -14.14
CA THR A 359 5.95 7.79 -15.30
C THR A 359 6.44 6.86 -16.40
N HIS A 360 7.76 6.68 -16.53
CA HIS A 360 8.38 5.72 -17.45
C HIS A 360 8.05 4.25 -17.16
N HIS A 361 7.56 3.90 -15.96
CA HIS A 361 7.08 2.56 -15.65
C HIS A 361 5.62 2.33 -16.09
N ILE A 362 4.89 3.39 -16.44
CA ILE A 362 3.47 3.31 -16.84
C ILE A 362 3.37 2.77 -18.27
N ILE A 363 2.74 1.61 -18.40
CA ILE A 363 2.46 0.96 -19.69
C ILE A 363 1.04 1.22 -20.16
N GLU A 364 0.08 1.19 -19.24
CA GLU A 364 -1.34 1.42 -19.55
C GLU A 364 -1.97 2.38 -18.54
N VAL A 365 -2.84 3.24 -19.04
CA VAL A 365 -3.69 4.12 -18.24
C VAL A 365 -5.14 3.88 -18.65
N TRP A 366 -6.01 3.71 -17.66
CA TRP A 366 -7.41 3.44 -17.87
C TRP A 366 -8.27 4.37 -17.03
N ALA A 367 -9.32 4.93 -17.63
CA ALA A 367 -10.43 5.45 -16.87
C ALA A 367 -11.48 4.35 -16.71
N VAL A 368 -11.99 4.16 -15.49
CA VAL A 368 -12.84 3.04 -15.12
C VAL A 368 -14.04 3.55 -14.32
N ARG A 369 -15.25 3.30 -14.82
CA ARG A 369 -16.53 3.58 -14.16
C ARG A 369 -17.04 2.34 -13.45
N LYS A 370 -17.29 2.49 -12.14
CA LYS A 370 -17.86 1.45 -11.29
C LYS A 370 -19.22 1.93 -10.79
N PRO A 371 -20.32 1.25 -11.13
CA PRO A 371 -21.66 1.59 -10.62
C PRO A 371 -21.71 1.57 -9.09
N THR A 372 -22.52 2.46 -8.53
CA THR A 372 -22.85 2.54 -7.11
C THR A 372 -24.34 2.81 -6.93
N LYS A 373 -24.87 2.70 -5.70
CA LYS A 373 -26.26 3.09 -5.39
C LYS A 373 -26.58 4.54 -5.81
N ASP A 374 -25.58 5.41 -5.77
CA ASP A 374 -25.70 6.85 -6.00
C ASP A 374 -25.23 7.28 -7.41
N GLY A 375 -25.08 6.32 -8.34
CA GLY A 375 -24.67 6.56 -9.71
C GLY A 375 -23.45 5.73 -10.11
N HIS A 376 -22.32 6.39 -10.35
CA HIS A 376 -21.06 5.71 -10.58
C HIS A 376 -19.89 6.53 -10.05
N VAL A 377 -18.78 5.83 -9.82
CA VAL A 377 -17.50 6.40 -9.44
C VAL A 377 -16.51 6.12 -10.56
N THR A 378 -15.82 7.15 -10.99
CA THR A 378 -14.79 7.13 -12.03
C THR A 378 -13.43 7.14 -11.39
N SER A 379 -12.59 6.16 -11.75
CA SER A 379 -11.19 6.09 -11.32
C SER A 379 -10.24 6.16 -12.49
N LEU A 380 -9.08 6.77 -12.29
CA LEU A 380 -7.93 6.61 -13.19
C LEU A 380 -7.00 5.56 -12.60
N GLU A 381 -6.59 4.59 -13.41
CA GLU A 381 -5.79 3.45 -13.00
C GLU A 381 -4.57 3.31 -13.91
N ALA A 382 -3.36 3.30 -13.34
CA ALA A 382 -2.12 3.14 -14.10
C ALA A 382 -1.46 1.79 -13.78
N TYR A 383 -1.01 1.10 -14.83
CA TYR A 383 -0.46 -0.26 -14.76
C TYR A 383 0.96 -0.33 -15.32
N ASP A 384 1.79 -1.19 -14.73
CA ASP A 384 3.15 -1.48 -15.20
C ASP A 384 3.18 -2.57 -16.30
N ALA A 385 4.39 -2.93 -16.73
CA ALA A 385 4.62 -3.95 -17.76
C ALA A 385 4.17 -5.36 -17.35
N ASP A 386 4.21 -5.67 -16.06
CA ASP A 386 3.72 -6.93 -15.51
C ASP A 386 2.18 -6.94 -15.37
N GLY A 387 1.54 -5.78 -15.52
CA GLY A 387 0.10 -5.60 -15.32
C GLY A 387 -0.30 -5.36 -13.87
N LYS A 388 0.66 -5.02 -13.01
CA LYS A 388 0.37 -4.63 -11.63
C LYS A 388 -0.04 -3.17 -11.58
N MET A 389 -0.95 -2.85 -10.67
CA MET A 389 -1.37 -1.47 -10.45
C MET A 389 -0.23 -0.67 -9.80
N ILE A 390 0.15 0.43 -10.43
CA ILE A 390 1.12 1.40 -9.89
C ILE A 390 0.42 2.36 -8.93
N ILE A 391 -0.70 2.94 -9.38
CA ILE A 391 -1.39 4.02 -8.70
C ILE A 391 -2.83 4.12 -9.23
N GLN A 392 -3.77 4.52 -8.37
CA GLN A 392 -5.13 4.85 -8.78
C GLN A 392 -5.60 6.17 -8.15
N PHE A 393 -6.46 6.88 -8.87
CA PHE A 393 -6.98 8.18 -8.48
C PHE A 393 -8.50 8.25 -8.54
N PHE A 394 -9.08 9.04 -7.65
CA PHE A 394 -10.50 9.37 -7.59
C PHE A 394 -10.67 10.84 -7.22
N GLY A 395 -11.85 11.42 -7.45
CA GLY A 395 -12.26 12.65 -6.78
C GLY A 395 -12.57 12.37 -5.31
N LYS A 396 -12.17 13.28 -4.41
CA LYS A 396 -12.49 13.15 -2.98
C LYS A 396 -14.00 13.09 -2.78
N ARG A 397 -14.47 12.05 -2.10
CA ARG A 397 -15.88 11.85 -1.75
C ARG A 397 -15.99 11.18 -0.39
N ARG A 398 -17.17 11.27 0.24
CA ARG A 398 -17.52 10.42 1.38
C ARG A 398 -18.30 9.19 0.90
N GLU A 399 -18.35 8.17 1.74
CA GLU A 399 -19.20 7.01 1.48
C GLU A 399 -20.68 7.43 1.53
N GLY A 400 -21.47 6.95 0.56
CA GLY A 400 -22.87 7.40 0.36
C GLY A 400 -23.02 8.72 -0.41
N GLU A 401 -21.93 9.38 -0.81
CA GLU A 401 -21.97 10.54 -1.70
C GLU A 401 -21.55 10.15 -3.13
N GLY A 402 -22.21 10.78 -4.10
CA GLY A 402 -21.81 10.72 -5.51
C GLY A 402 -20.42 11.30 -5.73
N GLU A 403 -19.78 10.92 -6.83
CA GLU A 403 -18.50 11.55 -7.19
C GLU A 403 -18.67 13.02 -7.55
N ARG A 404 -17.59 13.79 -7.38
CA ARG A 404 -17.58 15.21 -7.72
C ARG A 404 -17.69 15.40 -9.24
N GLU A 405 -18.50 16.37 -9.65
CA GLU A 405 -18.71 16.67 -11.07
C GLU A 405 -17.44 17.22 -11.75
N ASP A 406 -16.64 18.00 -11.02
CA ASP A 406 -15.35 18.52 -11.50
C ASP A 406 -14.34 17.39 -11.80
N TRP A 407 -14.24 16.40 -10.91
CA TRP A 407 -13.44 15.20 -11.12
C TRP A 407 -13.94 14.37 -12.31
N ARG A 408 -15.26 14.15 -12.40
CA ARG A 408 -15.86 13.41 -13.51
C ARG A 408 -15.52 14.09 -14.84
N PHE A 409 -15.70 15.40 -14.91
CA PHE A 409 -15.38 16.18 -16.11
C PHE A 409 -13.90 16.03 -16.49
N LEU A 410 -12.98 16.17 -15.54
CA LEU A 410 -11.55 15.97 -15.78
C LEU A 410 -11.28 14.56 -16.32
N ALA A 411 -11.72 13.51 -15.61
CA ALA A 411 -11.46 12.13 -16.01
C ALA A 411 -12.02 11.76 -17.39
N GLU A 412 -13.15 12.35 -17.78
CA GLU A 412 -13.79 12.08 -19.08
C GLU A 412 -13.18 12.82 -20.26
N THR A 413 -12.52 13.95 -20.01
CA THR A 413 -11.91 14.83 -21.01
C THR A 413 -10.42 14.56 -21.25
N LEU A 414 -9.80 13.72 -20.42
CA LEU A 414 -8.43 13.28 -20.64
C LEU A 414 -8.24 12.61 -22.02
N PRO A 415 -7.07 12.80 -22.67
CA PRO A 415 -6.81 12.23 -23.99
C PRO A 415 -6.98 10.70 -24.00
N ARG A 416 -7.84 10.22 -24.90
CA ARG A 416 -8.14 8.80 -25.06
C ARG A 416 -7.27 8.21 -26.16
N ILE A 417 -6.81 6.98 -25.97
CA ILE A 417 -6.28 6.22 -27.10
C ILE A 417 -7.46 5.96 -28.05
N PRO A 418 -7.39 6.34 -29.34
CA PRO A 418 -8.46 6.06 -30.28
C PRO A 418 -8.75 4.56 -30.29
N GLY A 419 -9.99 4.19 -29.96
CA GLY A 419 -10.44 2.81 -30.11
C GLY A 419 -10.38 2.39 -31.59
N PRO A 420 -10.22 1.10 -31.90
CA PRO A 420 -10.42 0.63 -33.26
C PRO A 420 -11.86 0.98 -33.65
N THR A 421 -12.00 1.93 -34.59
CA THR A 421 -13.29 2.28 -35.18
C THR A 421 -13.92 0.98 -35.66
N ALA A 422 -15.05 0.58 -35.08
CA ALA A 422 -15.82 -0.54 -35.59
C ALA A 422 -16.18 -0.20 -37.05
N ALA A 423 -15.53 -0.91 -37.99
CA ALA A 423 -15.79 -0.82 -39.42
C ALA A 423 -16.97 -1.70 -39.81
#